data_AF-A0A357AXJ0-F1
#
_entry.id   AF-A0A357AXJ0-F1
#
_cell.length_a   1.000
_cell.length_b   1.000
_cell.length_c   1.000
_cell.angle_alpha   90.00
_cell.angle_beta   90.00
_cell.angle_gamma   90.00
#
_symmetry.space_group_name_H-M   'P 1'
#
loop_
_entity.id
_entity.type
_entity.pdbx_description
1 polymer ?
#
loop_
_entity_poly.entity_id
_entity_poly.type
_entity_poly.pdbx_seq_one_letter_code
_entity_poly.pdbx_strand_id
1 'polypeptide(L)'
;LENFMERLSILCDAGQVAPEDLPEKIWREVGEDPPKREIPAALRPAGFAWPTLRDMRDKEMGLKEFLDDIEQRLLEEALQEADGVKNQAAEILGIKRTTLIEKLKKRKGGESD
;
A
#
# COMPACT_ATOMS: atom_id res chain seq x y z
N LEU A 1 -25.65 -18.35 -18.59
CA LEU A 1 -26.04 -17.89 -17.23
C LEU A 1 -25.59 -18.85 -16.14
N GLU A 2 -25.65 -20.17 -16.37
CA GLU A 2 -25.24 -21.20 -15.41
C GLU A 2 -23.76 -21.11 -14.97
N ASN A 3 -22.83 -21.04 -15.93
CA ASN A 3 -21.39 -20.82 -15.68
C ASN A 3 -21.06 -19.52 -14.90
N PHE A 4 -21.97 -18.54 -14.93
CA PHE A 4 -21.78 -17.24 -14.28
C PHE A 4 -22.24 -17.30 -12.82
N MET A 5 -23.36 -17.98 -12.53
CA MET A 5 -23.83 -18.20 -11.16
C MET A 5 -22.90 -19.10 -10.36
N GLU A 6 -22.29 -20.12 -10.98
CA GLU A 6 -21.30 -20.98 -10.30
C GLU A 6 -20.06 -20.20 -9.87
N ARG A 7 -19.53 -19.30 -10.72
CA ARG A 7 -18.34 -18.50 -10.38
C ARG A 7 -18.61 -17.46 -9.30
N LEU A 8 -19.79 -16.85 -9.28
CA LEU A 8 -20.19 -15.93 -8.20
C LEU A 8 -20.36 -16.68 -6.88
N SER A 9 -20.95 -17.88 -6.90
CA SER A 9 -21.12 -18.71 -5.71
C SER A 9 -19.80 -19.19 -5.10
N ILE A 10 -18.72 -19.29 -5.88
CA ILE A 10 -17.38 -19.70 -5.39
C ILE A 10 -16.61 -18.52 -4.78
N LEU A 11 -16.86 -17.29 -5.24
CA LEU A 11 -16.12 -16.10 -4.82
C LEU A 11 -16.76 -15.36 -3.63
N CYS A 12 -18.03 -15.63 -3.33
CA CYS A 12 -18.77 -15.00 -2.24
C CYS A 12 -18.99 -15.99 -1.08
N ASP A 13 -18.06 -16.02 -0.11
CA ASP A 13 -18.22 -16.79 1.14
C ASP A 13 -19.35 -16.27 2.05
N ALA A 14 -19.89 -15.08 1.78
CA ALA A 14 -21.05 -14.51 2.45
C ALA A 14 -22.26 -14.64 1.52
N GLY A 15 -23.33 -15.32 1.97
CA GLY A 15 -24.50 -15.70 1.18
C GLY A 15 -25.42 -14.56 0.65
N GLN A 16 -24.87 -13.40 0.30
CA GLN A 16 -25.51 -12.32 -0.44
C GLN A 16 -24.55 -11.78 -1.50
N VAL A 17 -25.03 -11.65 -2.73
CA VAL A 17 -24.31 -11.03 -3.85
C VAL A 17 -24.82 -9.60 -3.99
N ALA A 18 -23.95 -8.62 -3.82
CA ALA A 18 -24.27 -7.21 -4.01
C ALA A 18 -23.90 -6.77 -5.44
N PRO A 19 -24.47 -5.68 -5.99
CA PRO A 19 -24.13 -5.19 -7.32
C PRO A 19 -22.61 -5.00 -7.52
N GLU A 20 -21.91 -4.61 -6.46
CA GLU A 20 -20.45 -4.40 -6.46
C GLU A 20 -19.65 -5.69 -6.69
N ASP A 21 -20.26 -6.85 -6.53
CA ASP A 21 -19.63 -8.17 -6.75
C ASP A 21 -19.82 -8.67 -8.19
N LEU A 22 -20.58 -7.94 -9.03
CA LEU A 22 -20.73 -8.29 -10.43
C LEU A 22 -19.48 -7.92 -11.24
N PRO A 23 -18.93 -8.82 -12.06
CA PRO A 23 -17.80 -8.53 -12.92
C PRO A 23 -18.07 -7.39 -13.90
N GLU A 24 -17.02 -6.61 -14.18
CA GLU A 24 -17.06 -5.42 -15.07
C GLU A 24 -17.68 -5.66 -16.45
N LYS A 25 -17.68 -6.91 -16.94
CA LYS A 25 -18.29 -7.27 -18.23
C LYS A 25 -19.79 -7.00 -18.24
N ILE A 26 -20.49 -7.22 -17.13
CA ILE A 26 -21.93 -6.98 -17.04
C ILE A 26 -22.18 -5.48 -17.01
N TRP A 27 -21.45 -4.74 -16.17
CA TRP A 27 -21.51 -3.27 -16.12
C TRP A 27 -21.32 -2.63 -17.49
N ARG A 28 -20.36 -3.13 -18.26
CA ARG A 28 -20.11 -2.68 -19.65
C ARG A 28 -21.25 -3.00 -20.62
N GLU A 29 -21.96 -4.10 -20.42
CA GLU A 29 -23.12 -4.49 -21.25
C GLU A 29 -24.38 -3.67 -20.92
N VAL A 30 -24.58 -3.27 -19.65
CA VAL A 30 -25.68 -2.36 -19.25
C VAL A 30 -25.38 -0.88 -19.46
N GLY A 31 -24.14 -0.52 -19.83
CA GLY A 31 -23.73 0.86 -20.12
C GLY A 31 -23.61 1.75 -18.89
N GLU A 32 -23.52 1.16 -17.70
CA GLU A 32 -23.33 1.86 -16.43
C GLU A 32 -21.94 1.57 -15.85
N ASP A 33 -21.35 2.54 -15.16
CA ASP A 33 -20.09 2.35 -14.45
C ASP A 33 -20.32 1.54 -13.16
N PRO A 34 -19.43 0.59 -12.82
CA PRO A 34 -19.58 -0.19 -11.60
C PRO A 34 -19.54 0.74 -10.38
N PRO A 35 -20.44 0.52 -9.39
CA PRO A 35 -20.42 1.30 -8.15
C PRO A 35 -19.06 1.19 -7.48
N LYS A 36 -18.43 2.32 -7.17
CA LYS A 36 -17.19 2.36 -6.39
C LYS A 36 -17.47 1.70 -5.04
N ARG A 37 -16.83 0.56 -4.78
CA ARG A 37 -16.87 -0.12 -3.49
C ARG A 37 -16.26 0.77 -2.43
N GLU A 38 -17.07 1.60 -1.78
CA GLU A 38 -16.67 2.34 -0.59
C GLU A 38 -16.60 1.34 0.57
N ILE A 39 -15.42 0.75 0.77
CA ILE A 39 -15.19 -0.10 1.94
C ILE A 39 -15.30 0.80 3.18
N PRO A 40 -16.31 0.60 4.06
CA PRO A 40 -16.47 1.40 5.26
C PRO A 40 -15.17 1.36 6.06
N ALA A 41 -14.73 2.50 6.59
CA ALA A 41 -13.45 2.60 7.32
C ALA A 41 -13.32 1.56 8.46
N ALA A 42 -14.43 1.13 9.05
CA ALA A 42 -14.51 0.11 10.10
C ALA A 42 -14.28 -1.34 9.63
N LEU A 43 -14.39 -1.61 8.32
CA LEU A 43 -14.15 -2.92 7.69
C LEU A 43 -12.77 -3.00 7.02
N ARG A 44 -11.98 -1.93 7.06
CA ARG A 44 -10.57 -2.02 6.64
C ARG A 44 -9.88 -2.96 7.61
N PRO A 45 -9.24 -4.05 7.15
CA PRO A 45 -8.46 -4.90 8.03
C PRO A 45 -7.47 -4.03 8.80
N ALA A 46 -7.35 -4.23 10.11
CA ALA A 46 -6.34 -3.58 10.93
C ALA A 46 -4.97 -4.08 10.44
N GLY A 47 -4.42 -3.37 9.47
CA GLY A 47 -3.29 -3.82 8.67
C GLY A 47 -2.81 -2.73 7.73
N PHE A 48 -1.70 -3.02 7.05
CA PHE A 48 -1.03 -2.10 6.15
C PHE A 48 -1.98 -1.53 5.08
N ALA A 49 -2.02 -0.20 4.97
CA ALA A 49 -2.75 0.52 3.94
C ALA A 49 -1.77 1.20 2.99
N TRP A 50 -1.96 1.00 1.69
CA TRP A 50 -1.15 1.68 0.68
C TRP A 50 -1.47 3.18 0.66
N PRO A 51 -0.45 4.05 0.55
CA PRO A 51 -0.68 5.47 0.37
C PRO A 51 -1.42 5.76 -0.94
N THR A 52 -2.25 6.80 -0.90
CA THR A 52 -3.04 7.30 -2.02
C THR A 52 -2.53 8.66 -2.47
N LEU A 53 -2.99 9.12 -3.65
CA LEU A 53 -2.72 10.48 -4.11
C LEU A 53 -3.27 11.56 -3.16
N ARG A 54 -4.28 11.23 -2.35
CA ARG A 54 -4.77 12.14 -1.33
C ARG A 54 -3.71 12.38 -0.25
N ASP A 55 -3.06 11.33 0.23
CA ASP A 55 -2.01 11.43 1.25
C ASP A 55 -0.84 12.30 0.78
N MET A 56 -0.49 12.21 -0.51
CA MET A 56 0.51 13.08 -1.12
C MET A 56 0.07 14.55 -1.19
N ARG A 57 -1.18 14.80 -1.61
CA ARG A 57 -1.74 16.16 -1.71
C ARG A 57 -1.90 16.82 -0.35
N ASP A 58 -2.33 16.05 0.65
CA ASP A 58 -2.51 16.53 2.02
C ASP A 58 -1.17 16.94 2.67
N LYS A 59 -0.06 16.38 2.19
CA LYS A 59 1.31 16.75 2.57
C LYS A 59 1.94 17.82 1.67
N GLU A 60 1.28 18.22 0.59
CA GLU A 60 1.82 19.15 -0.42
C GLU A 60 3.19 18.71 -1.03
N MET A 61 3.43 17.40 -1.09
CA MET A 61 4.72 16.84 -1.54
C MET A 61 4.65 16.30 -2.98
N GLY A 62 5.74 16.46 -3.74
CA GLY A 62 5.93 15.75 -4.99
C GLY A 62 6.16 14.24 -4.79
N LEU A 63 6.03 13.45 -5.86
CA LEU A 63 6.21 11.99 -5.80
C LEU A 63 7.55 11.57 -5.21
N LYS A 64 8.63 12.25 -5.63
CA LYS A 64 9.99 11.93 -5.17
C LYS A 64 10.12 12.14 -3.66
N GLU A 65 9.70 13.30 -3.17
CA GLU A 65 9.80 13.66 -1.76
C GLU A 65 8.94 12.72 -0.90
N PHE A 66 7.75 12.37 -1.38
CA PHE A 66 6.86 11.46 -0.67
C PHE A 66 7.43 10.04 -0.54
N LEU A 67 8.02 9.52 -1.62
CA LEU A 67 8.72 8.23 -1.56
C LEU A 67 9.95 8.31 -0.66
N ASP A 68 10.66 9.44 -0.66
CA ASP A 68 11.79 9.67 0.23
C ASP A 68 11.37 9.72 1.72
N ASP A 69 10.18 10.26 2.06
CA ASP A 69 9.61 10.25 3.44
C ASP A 69 9.24 8.83 3.87
N ILE A 70 8.57 8.06 3.00
CA ILE A 70 8.25 6.65 3.28
C ILE A 70 9.53 5.84 3.48
N GLU A 71 10.52 5.99 2.58
CA GLU A 71 11.80 5.31 2.72
C GLU A 71 12.47 5.67 4.05
N GLN A 72 12.47 6.94 4.43
CA GLN A 72 13.08 7.39 5.69
C GLN A 72 12.43 6.73 6.90
N ARG A 73 11.10 6.70 6.97
CA ARG A 73 10.37 6.07 8.06
C ARG A 73 10.73 4.59 8.19
N LEU A 74 10.76 3.87 7.07
CA LEU A 74 11.15 2.46 7.06
C LEU A 74 12.60 2.24 7.51
N LEU A 75 13.52 3.13 7.13
CA LEU A 75 14.91 3.09 7.60
C LEU A 75 15.02 3.30 9.11
N GLU A 76 14.25 4.25 9.65
CA GLU A 76 14.22 4.57 11.07
C GLU A 76 13.58 3.44 11.89
N GLU A 77 12.44 2.93 11.46
CA GLU A 77 11.76 1.79 12.10
C GLU A 77 12.65 0.55 12.13
N ALA A 78 13.30 0.21 11.02
CA ALA A 78 14.24 -0.92 10.97
C ALA A 78 15.46 -0.71 11.88
N LEU A 79 15.93 0.52 12.04
CA LEU A 79 17.01 0.82 12.99
C LEU A 79 16.54 0.72 14.44
N GLN A 80 15.31 1.15 14.75
CA GLN A 80 14.73 1.03 16.08
C GLN A 80 14.51 -0.44 16.45
N GLU A 81 13.95 -1.24 15.55
CA GLU A 81 13.75 -2.68 15.74
C GLU A 81 15.09 -3.45 15.90
N ALA A 82 16.15 -2.93 15.28
CA ALA A 82 17.50 -3.49 15.38
C ALA A 82 18.36 -2.90 16.52
N ASP A 83 17.80 -2.10 17.45
CA ASP A 83 18.56 -1.41 18.51
C ASP A 83 19.77 -0.60 17.98
N GLY A 84 19.64 -0.04 16.77
CA GLY A 84 20.70 0.72 16.08
C GLY A 84 21.78 -0.15 15.40
N VAL A 85 21.65 -1.47 15.41
CA VAL A 85 22.57 -2.40 14.74
C VAL A 85 22.31 -2.39 13.24
N LYS A 86 23.13 -1.63 12.50
CA LYS A 86 23.01 -1.44 11.04
C LYS A 86 23.01 -2.75 10.23
N ASN A 87 23.67 -3.80 10.70
CA ASN A 87 23.62 -5.10 10.01
C ASN A 87 22.22 -5.69 10.07
N GLN A 88 21.68 -5.77 11.28
CA GLN A 88 20.35 -6.33 11.54
C GLN A 88 19.25 -5.46 10.90
N ALA A 89 19.36 -4.13 10.95
CA ALA A 89 18.44 -3.25 10.23
C ALA A 89 18.46 -3.50 8.71
N ALA A 90 19.65 -3.75 8.13
CA ALA A 90 19.76 -4.06 6.71
C ALA A 90 19.15 -5.43 6.37
N GLU A 91 19.26 -6.41 7.27
CA GLU A 91 18.62 -7.72 7.16
C GLU A 91 17.09 -7.62 7.23
N ILE A 92 16.56 -6.84 8.18
CA ILE A 92 15.11 -6.54 8.31
C ILE A 92 14.57 -5.92 7.01
N LEU A 93 15.31 -4.96 6.45
CA LEU A 93 14.96 -4.29 5.20
C LEU A 93 15.23 -5.14 3.95
N GLY A 94 15.89 -6.28 4.06
CA GLY A 94 16.25 -7.13 2.93
C GLY A 94 17.27 -6.50 1.96
N ILE A 95 18.08 -5.55 2.42
CA ILE A 95 19.09 -4.87 1.60
C ILE A 95 20.51 -5.15 2.08
N LYS A 96 21.51 -4.88 1.23
CA LYS A 96 22.90 -4.98 1.66
C LYS A 96 23.20 -3.91 2.71
N ARG A 97 23.94 -4.30 3.76
CA ARG A 97 24.47 -3.37 4.77
C ARG A 97 25.16 -2.14 4.15
N THR A 98 25.93 -2.33 3.08
CA THR A 98 26.60 -1.24 2.37
C THR A 98 25.60 -0.26 1.76
N THR A 99 24.50 -0.74 1.18
CA THR A 99 23.41 0.09 0.65
C THR A 99 22.73 0.91 1.76
N LEU A 100 22.45 0.28 2.91
CA LEU A 100 21.91 0.98 4.07
C LEU A 100 22.84 2.11 4.53
N ILE A 101 24.14 1.83 4.63
CA ILE A 101 25.13 2.82 5.07
C ILE A 101 25.17 4.03 4.12
N GLU A 102 25.16 3.80 2.80
CA GLU A 102 25.15 4.89 1.83
C GLU A 102 23.85 5.71 1.88
N LYS A 103 22.70 5.04 2.05
CA LYS A 103 21.40 5.71 2.26
C LYS A 103 21.41 6.59 3.51
N LEU A 104 21.95 6.11 4.63
CA LEU A 104 22.06 6.87 5.88
C LEU A 104 23.05 8.03 5.78
N LYS A 105 24.18 7.86 5.09
CA LYS A 105 25.18 8.92 4.88
C LYS A 105 24.64 10.05 4.02
N LYS A 106 23.98 9.70 2.91
CA LYS A 106 23.41 10.68 1.98
C LYS A 106 22.42 11.62 2.68
N ARG A 107 21.70 11.12 3.70
CA ARG A 107 20.81 11.95 4.52
C ARG A 107 21.55 12.75 5.58
N LYS A 108 22.43 12.13 6.38
CA LYS A 108 23.21 12.87 7.40
C LYS A 108 24.11 13.97 6.85
N GLY A 109 24.55 13.86 5.59
CA GLY A 109 25.34 14.88 4.91
C GLY A 109 24.55 15.81 3.99
N GLY A 110 23.21 15.65 3.90
CA GLY A 110 22.35 16.41 2.99
C GLY A 110 21.55 17.55 3.61
N GLU A 111 21.61 17.72 4.94
CA GLU A 111 20.94 18.82 5.70
C GLU A 111 21.90 20.00 5.99
N SER A 112 22.93 20.19 5.16
CA SER A 112 23.88 21.30 5.29
C SER A 112 24.25 21.88 3.92
N ASP A 113 23.23 22.19 3.12
CA ASP A 113 23.33 23.13 1.99
C ASP A 113 22.01 23.89 1.85
#